data_AF-A0A1H0K7S9-F1
#
_entry.id   AF-A0A1H0K7S9-F1
#
_cell.length_a   1.000
_cell.length_b   1.000
_cell.length_c   1.000
_cell.angle_alpha   90.00
_cell.angle_beta   90.00
_cell.angle_gamma   90.00
#
_symmetry.space_group_name_H-M   'P 1'
#
loop_
_entity.id
_entity.type
_entity.pdbx_description
1 polymer ?
#
loop_
_entity_poly.entity_id
_entity_poly.type
_entity_poly.pdbx_seq_one_letter_code
_entity_poly.pdbx_strand_id
1 'polypeptide(L)'
;MPGRAPRPFVFAGATYRAPRLCAWDQFAALGLVDISLEDLREYASRGRRRGAMPPDVPSLLRSAIDALGPDKLAELFDLMLAGAERLDDGAWVPVWDPEAADTTFPDLGAARTAALVMQMLIASLGRYFSHRPFRFEPSTDGITYEALQLPNGYSWLLRPVERNMCLFESLLNGAIDLADIALMNDAISVAAENQSRAQAALDAHLKMNAGV
;
A
#
# COMPACT_ATOMS: atom_id res chain seq x y z
N MET A 1 7.73 9.48 15.95
CA MET A 1 7.89 10.54 14.93
C MET A 1 6.49 11.05 14.59
N PRO A 2 6.14 12.31 14.87
CA PRO A 2 4.84 12.84 14.44
C PRO A 2 4.74 12.81 12.91
N GLY A 3 3.56 12.47 12.40
CA GLY A 3 3.29 12.33 10.96
C GLY A 3 3.76 13.54 10.15
N ARG A 4 4.26 13.30 8.94
CA ARG A 4 4.69 14.37 8.03
C ARG A 4 3.50 15.31 7.77
N ALA A 5 3.70 16.61 7.95
CA ALA A 5 2.67 17.61 7.68
C ALA A 5 2.08 17.43 6.26
N PRO A 6 0.75 17.56 6.09
CA PRO A 6 0.09 17.52 4.80
C PRO A 6 0.75 18.51 3.83
N ARG A 7 1.05 18.07 2.61
CA ARG A 7 1.56 18.97 1.57
C ARG A 7 0.39 19.50 0.75
N PRO A 8 0.27 20.82 0.58
CA PRO A 8 -0.73 21.38 -0.32
C PRO A 8 -0.54 20.92 -1.76
N PHE A 9 -1.64 20.72 -2.48
CA PHE A 9 -1.67 20.41 -3.91
C PHE A 9 -2.85 21.14 -4.57
N VAL A 10 -2.78 21.35 -5.89
CA VAL A 10 -3.84 22.03 -6.65
C VAL A 10 -4.67 20.99 -7.38
N PHE A 11 -5.99 21.13 -7.33
CA PHE A 11 -6.95 20.33 -8.08
C PHE A 11 -8.12 21.22 -8.50
N ALA A 12 -8.58 21.10 -9.75
CA ALA A 12 -9.72 21.88 -10.26
C ALA A 12 -9.69 23.41 -9.97
N GLY A 13 -8.50 24.01 -9.89
CA GLY A 13 -8.31 25.44 -9.60
C GLY A 13 -8.34 25.83 -8.13
N ALA A 14 -8.60 24.89 -7.21
CA ALA A 14 -8.53 25.11 -5.76
C ALA A 14 -7.29 24.41 -5.15
N THR A 15 -6.86 24.91 -3.99
CA THR A 15 -5.75 24.32 -3.24
C THR A 15 -6.30 23.41 -2.15
N TYR A 16 -5.79 22.19 -2.08
CA TYR A 16 -6.17 21.16 -1.13
C TYR A 16 -4.96 20.72 -0.31
N ARG A 17 -5.17 20.13 0.85
CA ARG A 17 -4.18 19.35 1.58
C ARG A 17 -4.88 18.12 2.15
N ALA A 18 -4.15 17.02 2.25
CA ALA A 18 -4.65 15.81 2.87
C ALA A 18 -3.52 15.11 3.63
N PRO A 19 -3.83 14.41 4.74
CA PRO A 19 -2.86 13.56 5.40
C PRO A 19 -2.40 12.46 4.43
N ARG A 20 -1.19 11.96 4.65
CA ARG A 20 -0.79 10.72 3.99
C ARG A 20 -1.49 9.58 4.69
N LEU A 21 -2.10 8.69 3.92
CA LEU A 21 -2.66 7.45 4.48
C LEU A 21 -1.54 6.63 5.14
N CYS A 22 -1.85 6.06 6.29
CA CYS A 22 -0.97 5.11 6.94
C CYS A 22 -0.93 3.77 6.18
N ALA A 23 -0.01 2.87 6.53
CA ALA A 23 0.08 1.57 5.89
C ALA A 23 -1.24 0.79 5.94
N TRP A 24 -1.98 0.91 7.06
CA TRP A 24 -3.28 0.27 7.22
C TRP A 24 -4.34 0.83 6.26
N ASP A 25 -4.49 2.15 6.19
CA ASP A 25 -5.48 2.79 5.33
C ASP A 25 -5.14 2.61 3.84
N GLN A 26 -3.86 2.60 3.47
CA GLN A 26 -3.44 2.24 2.11
C GLN A 26 -3.87 0.83 1.75
N PHE A 27 -3.72 -0.11 2.68
CA PHE A 27 -4.13 -1.50 2.49
C PHE A 27 -5.65 -1.64 2.40
N ALA A 28 -6.39 -0.94 3.27
CA ALA A 28 -7.85 -0.92 3.25
C ALA A 28 -8.38 -0.32 1.93
N ALA A 29 -7.82 0.80 1.47
CA ALA A 29 -8.20 1.43 0.21
C ALA A 29 -8.01 0.48 -0.99
N LEU A 30 -6.92 -0.29 -1.00
CA LEU A 30 -6.66 -1.31 -2.02
C LEU A 30 -7.67 -2.46 -1.97
N GLY A 31 -8.05 -2.90 -0.78
CA GLY A 31 -9.11 -3.90 -0.58
C GLY A 31 -10.47 -3.41 -1.07
N LEU A 32 -10.79 -2.13 -0.89
CA LEU A 32 -12.04 -1.54 -1.38
C LEU A 32 -12.12 -1.57 -2.91
N VAL A 33 -11.02 -1.24 -3.60
CA VAL A 33 -10.94 -1.27 -5.07
C VAL A 33 -10.69 -2.67 -5.64
N ASP A 34 -10.85 -3.73 -4.83
CA ASP A 34 -10.66 -5.14 -5.22
C ASP A 34 -9.31 -5.42 -5.92
N ILE A 35 -8.26 -4.67 -5.56
CA ILE A 35 -6.90 -4.90 -6.05
C ILE A 35 -6.19 -5.81 -5.06
N SER A 36 -5.88 -7.04 -5.50
CA SER A 36 -5.20 -7.99 -4.63
C SER A 36 -3.72 -7.64 -4.46
N LEU A 37 -3.12 -8.11 -3.35
CA LEU A 37 -1.67 -8.05 -3.16
C LEU A 37 -0.88 -8.78 -4.26
N GLU A 38 -1.48 -9.78 -4.90
CA GLU A 38 -0.87 -10.51 -6.00
C GLU A 38 -0.81 -9.65 -7.26
N ASP A 39 -1.90 -8.96 -7.58
CA ASP A 39 -1.95 -7.95 -8.65
C ASP A 39 -0.87 -6.89 -8.39
N LEU A 40 -0.81 -6.36 -7.17
CA LEU A 40 0.17 -5.35 -6.78
C LEU A 40 1.62 -5.82 -6.97
N ARG A 41 1.93 -7.06 -6.59
CA ARG A 41 3.26 -7.68 -6.77
C ARG A 41 3.58 -7.90 -8.24
N GLU A 42 2.58 -8.30 -9.04
CA GLU A 42 2.75 -8.47 -10.48
C GLU A 42 2.99 -7.11 -11.16
N TYR A 43 2.20 -6.08 -10.84
CA TYR A 43 2.37 -4.73 -11.39
C TYR A 43 3.70 -4.08 -10.99
N ALA A 44 4.10 -4.18 -9.71
CA ALA A 44 5.42 -3.73 -9.26
C ALA A 44 6.56 -4.42 -10.03
N SER A 45 6.33 -5.64 -10.54
CA SER A 45 7.32 -6.38 -11.32
C SER A 45 7.36 -6.05 -12.82
N ARG A 46 6.28 -5.48 -13.37
CA ARG A 46 6.19 -5.07 -14.78
C ARG A 46 6.87 -3.71 -15.05
N GLY A 47 7.09 -2.89 -14.01
CA GLY A 47 7.71 -1.56 -14.08
C GLY A 47 9.23 -1.55 -14.33
N ARG A 48 9.69 -1.87 -15.54
CA ARG A 48 11.12 -1.85 -15.93
C ARG A 48 11.70 -0.44 -16.22
N ARG A 49 11.30 0.62 -15.49
CA ARG A 49 12.00 1.92 -15.51
C ARG A 49 12.11 2.51 -14.10
N ARG A 50 13.16 3.28 -13.84
CA ARG A 50 13.55 3.79 -12.51
C ARG A 50 12.45 4.65 -11.88
N GLY A 51 12.02 4.29 -10.66
CA GLY A 51 11.42 5.22 -9.69
C GLY A 51 10.09 5.89 -10.07
N ALA A 52 9.34 5.33 -11.01
CA ALA A 52 8.03 5.85 -11.41
C ALA A 52 6.97 4.77 -11.34
N MET A 53 5.76 5.14 -10.92
CA MET A 53 4.57 4.30 -11.01
C MET A 53 4.39 3.83 -12.47
N PRO A 54 4.09 2.53 -12.70
CA PRO A 54 3.80 2.03 -14.05
C PRO A 54 2.66 2.84 -14.70
N PRO A 55 2.75 3.18 -16.00
CA PRO A 55 1.80 4.08 -16.66
C PRO A 55 0.38 3.52 -16.75
N ASP A 56 0.22 2.21 -16.59
CA ASP A 56 -1.03 1.46 -16.57
C ASP A 56 -1.74 1.50 -15.20
N VAL A 57 -1.03 1.78 -14.10
CA VAL A 57 -1.61 1.78 -12.75
C VAL A 57 -2.69 2.85 -12.55
N PRO A 58 -2.53 4.11 -13.01
CA PRO A 58 -3.62 5.09 -12.93
C PRO A 58 -4.89 4.63 -13.65
N SER A 59 -4.75 4.01 -14.83
CA SER A 59 -5.87 3.47 -15.60
C SER A 59 -6.51 2.27 -14.91
N LEU A 60 -5.71 1.39 -14.31
CA LEU A 60 -6.21 0.26 -13.53
C LEU A 60 -7.03 0.75 -12.32
N LEU A 61 -6.48 1.65 -11.53
CA LEU A 61 -7.16 2.24 -10.36
C LEU A 61 -8.45 2.94 -10.79
N ARG A 62 -8.42 3.64 -11.93
CA ARG A 62 -9.59 4.32 -12.48
C ARG A 62 -10.70 3.33 -12.80
N SER A 63 -10.38 2.28 -13.56
CA SER A 63 -11.33 1.21 -13.89
C SER A 63 -11.87 0.51 -12.65
N ALA A 64 -11.02 0.30 -11.64
CA ALA A 64 -11.42 -0.33 -10.39
C ALA A 64 -12.42 0.55 -9.61
N ILE A 65 -12.16 1.86 -9.49
CA ILE A 65 -13.09 2.80 -8.86
C ILE A 65 -14.40 2.91 -9.65
N ASP A 66 -14.33 3.00 -10.98
CA ASP A 66 -15.52 3.09 -11.83
C ASP A 66 -16.39 1.81 -11.76
N ALA A 67 -15.81 0.68 -11.34
CA ALA A 67 -16.51 -0.58 -11.13
C ALA A 67 -17.08 -0.75 -9.71
N LEU A 68 -16.82 0.18 -8.79
CA LEU A 68 -17.32 0.10 -7.42
C LEU A 68 -18.84 0.28 -7.37
N GLY A 69 -19.49 -0.56 -6.56
CA GLY A 69 -20.84 -0.28 -6.10
C GLY A 69 -20.88 0.97 -5.21
N PRO A 70 -22.06 1.59 -5.04
CA PRO A 70 -22.23 2.83 -4.28
C PRO A 70 -21.72 2.72 -2.84
N ASP A 71 -21.93 1.58 -2.18
CA ASP A 71 -21.52 1.35 -0.79
C ASP A 71 -19.99 1.39 -0.64
N LYS A 72 -19.26 0.60 -1.45
CA LYS A 72 -17.80 0.59 -1.45
C LYS A 72 -17.21 1.94 -1.87
N LEU A 73 -17.88 2.67 -2.77
CA LEU A 73 -17.45 4.00 -3.19
C LEU A 73 -17.58 5.02 -2.05
N ALA A 74 -18.67 4.96 -1.28
CA ALA A 74 -18.86 5.79 -0.09
C ALA A 74 -17.81 5.47 0.98
N GLU A 75 -17.56 4.18 1.27
CA GLU A 75 -16.49 3.77 2.20
C GLU A 75 -15.11 4.27 1.75
N LEU A 76 -14.84 4.24 0.45
CA LEU A 76 -13.59 4.77 -0.10
C LEU A 76 -13.52 6.30 0.07
N PHE A 77 -14.62 7.01 -0.08
CA PHE A 77 -14.67 8.46 0.14
C PHE A 77 -14.46 8.80 1.61
N ASP A 78 -15.12 8.10 2.53
CA ASP A 78 -14.91 8.25 3.97
C ASP A 78 -13.43 8.06 4.33
N LEU A 79 -12.82 6.98 3.83
CA LEU A 79 -11.42 6.67 4.08
C LEU A 79 -10.47 7.73 3.50
N MET A 80 -10.69 8.11 2.24
CA MET A 80 -9.75 8.95 1.50
C MET A 80 -9.89 10.43 1.83
N LEU A 81 -11.11 10.90 2.06
CA LEU A 81 -11.39 12.31 2.34
C LEU A 81 -11.37 12.62 3.84
N ALA A 82 -11.21 11.61 4.71
CA ALA A 82 -10.95 11.82 6.13
C ALA A 82 -9.71 12.70 6.34
N GLY A 83 -9.95 13.92 6.84
CA GLY A 83 -8.91 14.92 7.07
C GLY A 83 -8.41 15.63 5.81
N ALA A 84 -9.03 15.41 4.65
CA ALA A 84 -8.80 16.24 3.47
C ALA A 84 -9.44 17.61 3.67
N GLU A 85 -8.69 18.67 3.38
CA GLU A 85 -9.14 20.05 3.54
C GLU A 85 -8.87 20.83 2.26
N ARG A 86 -9.76 21.76 1.94
CA ARG A 86 -9.62 22.74 0.87
C ARG A 86 -9.36 24.12 1.48
N LEU A 87 -8.46 24.88 0.87
CA LEU A 87 -8.25 26.27 1.21
C LEU A 87 -9.40 27.10 0.63
N ASP A 88 -10.15 27.75 1.50
CA ASP A 88 -11.30 28.59 1.20
C ASP A 88 -11.25 29.85 2.07
N ASP A 89 -11.30 31.03 1.46
CA ASP A 89 -11.18 32.34 2.12
C ASP A 89 -10.05 32.45 3.18
N GLY A 90 -8.91 31.81 2.89
CA GLY A 90 -7.72 31.82 3.76
C GLY A 90 -7.77 30.84 4.93
N ALA A 91 -8.84 30.04 5.04
CA ALA A 91 -9.00 28.98 6.03
C ALA A 91 -8.97 27.60 5.38
N TRP A 92 -8.52 26.60 6.13
CA TRP A 92 -8.62 25.20 5.71
C TRP A 92 -9.95 24.64 6.20
N VAL A 93 -10.77 24.19 5.27
CA VAL A 93 -12.12 23.68 5.53
C VAL A 93 -12.17 22.22 5.10
N PRO A 94 -12.72 21.31 5.92
CA PRO A 94 -12.89 19.90 5.55
C PRO A 94 -13.61 19.76 4.20
N VAL A 95 -13.14 18.82 3.38
CA VAL A 95 -13.75 18.55 2.06
C VAL A 95 -15.00 17.69 2.18
N TRP A 96 -15.04 16.84 3.20
CA TRP A 96 -16.03 15.78 3.36
C TRP A 96 -16.73 15.90 4.71
N ASP A 97 -18.05 15.79 4.66
CA ASP A 97 -18.92 15.63 5.82
C ASP A 97 -19.30 14.16 5.95
N PRO A 98 -18.75 13.42 6.94
CA PRO A 98 -19.05 12.02 7.11
C PRO A 98 -20.48 11.76 7.62
N GLU A 99 -21.14 12.74 8.24
CA GLU A 99 -22.53 12.59 8.69
C GLU A 99 -23.50 12.72 7.51
N ALA A 100 -23.22 13.65 6.60
CA ALA A 100 -24.00 13.84 5.37
C ALA A 100 -23.62 12.84 4.26
N ALA A 101 -22.48 12.15 4.40
CA ALA A 101 -21.84 11.34 3.35
C ALA A 101 -21.73 12.12 2.02
N ASP A 102 -21.36 13.40 2.12
CA ASP A 102 -21.25 14.31 0.98
C ASP A 102 -20.12 15.33 1.17
N THR A 103 -19.75 16.00 0.09
CA THR A 103 -18.75 17.06 0.11
C THR A 103 -19.31 18.34 0.72
N THR A 104 -18.48 19.03 1.51
CA THR A 104 -18.77 20.38 2.01
C THR A 104 -18.81 21.43 0.89
N PHE A 105 -18.32 21.07 -0.31
CA PHE A 105 -18.14 21.95 -1.45
C PHE A 105 -19.02 21.52 -2.63
N PRO A 106 -20.16 22.20 -2.87
CA PRO A 106 -21.10 21.84 -3.94
C PRO A 106 -20.49 21.83 -5.35
N ASP A 107 -19.39 22.57 -5.56
CA ASP A 107 -18.70 22.67 -6.85
C ASP A 107 -17.82 21.45 -7.17
N LEU A 108 -17.57 20.53 -6.23
CA LEU A 108 -16.94 19.25 -6.53
C LEU A 108 -17.93 18.36 -7.29
N GLY A 109 -19.06 18.02 -6.67
CA GLY A 109 -19.98 17.01 -7.19
C GLY A 109 -19.32 15.64 -7.37
N ALA A 110 -20.12 14.59 -7.58
CA ALA A 110 -19.63 13.20 -7.56
C ALA A 110 -18.41 12.94 -8.48
N ALA A 111 -18.42 13.48 -9.71
CA ALA A 111 -17.35 13.23 -10.68
C ALA A 111 -16.01 13.86 -10.26
N ARG A 112 -15.99 15.09 -9.72
CA ARG A 112 -14.73 15.70 -9.28
C ARG A 112 -14.30 15.14 -7.92
N THR A 113 -15.23 14.73 -7.06
CA THR A 113 -14.92 14.00 -5.82
C THR A 113 -14.18 12.70 -6.14
N ALA A 114 -14.69 11.89 -7.07
CA ALA A 114 -14.03 10.67 -7.51
C ALA A 114 -12.63 10.95 -8.11
N ALA A 115 -12.48 12.00 -8.92
CA ALA A 115 -11.18 12.37 -9.48
C ALA A 115 -10.19 12.88 -8.41
N LEU A 116 -10.66 13.60 -7.39
CA LEU A 116 -9.85 14.02 -6.25
C LEU A 116 -9.36 12.81 -5.45
N VAL A 117 -10.28 11.90 -5.12
CA VAL A 117 -9.98 10.62 -4.44
C VAL A 117 -8.94 9.82 -5.23
N MET A 118 -9.11 9.70 -6.54
CA MET A 118 -8.13 9.07 -7.44
C MET A 118 -6.74 9.70 -7.33
N GLN A 119 -6.66 11.03 -7.41
CA GLN A 119 -5.39 11.74 -7.29
C GLN A 119 -4.71 11.49 -5.94
N MET A 120 -5.49 11.50 -4.86
CA MET A 120 -5.00 11.26 -3.51
C MET A 120 -4.52 9.81 -3.33
N LEU A 121 -5.27 8.84 -3.85
CA LEU A 121 -4.91 7.43 -3.80
C LEU A 121 -3.61 7.14 -4.55
N ILE A 122 -3.48 7.67 -5.77
CA ILE A 122 -2.26 7.58 -6.58
C ILE A 122 -1.06 8.19 -5.84
N ALA A 123 -1.23 9.39 -5.27
CA ALA A 123 -0.17 10.07 -4.53
C ALA A 123 0.25 9.30 -3.27
N SER A 124 -0.70 8.64 -2.62
CA SER A 124 -0.48 7.81 -1.43
C SER A 124 0.32 6.55 -1.77
N LEU A 125 -0.08 5.84 -2.82
CA LEU A 125 0.51 4.56 -3.22
C LEU A 125 1.77 4.69 -4.08
N GLY A 126 2.13 5.89 -4.53
CA GLY A 126 3.24 6.12 -5.46
C GLY A 126 4.59 5.53 -5.00
N ARG A 127 4.89 5.57 -3.69
CA ARG A 127 6.10 4.95 -3.14
C ARG A 127 6.06 3.43 -3.25
N TYR A 128 4.90 2.82 -2.98
CA TYR A 128 4.72 1.38 -3.04
C TYR A 128 4.87 0.87 -4.47
N PHE A 129 4.22 1.49 -5.45
CA PHE A 129 4.37 1.10 -6.85
C PHE A 129 5.75 1.40 -7.44
N SER A 130 6.54 2.27 -6.78
CA SER A 130 7.94 2.52 -7.14
C SER A 130 8.91 1.55 -6.46
N HIS A 131 8.45 0.79 -5.46
CA HIS A 131 9.25 -0.22 -4.77
C HIS A 131 9.58 -1.36 -5.73
N ARG A 132 10.83 -1.83 -5.69
CA ARG A 132 11.28 -2.96 -6.50
C ARG A 132 11.32 -4.21 -5.62
N PRO A 133 10.35 -5.13 -5.77
CA PRO A 133 10.33 -6.33 -4.95
C PRO A 133 11.59 -7.15 -5.21
N PHE A 134 12.25 -7.57 -4.13
CA PHE A 134 13.38 -8.49 -4.25
C PHE A 134 12.89 -9.86 -4.73
N ARG A 135 13.58 -10.44 -5.73
CA ARG A 135 13.23 -11.75 -6.29
C ARG A 135 14.41 -12.70 -6.24
N PHE A 136 14.12 -13.91 -5.81
CA PHE A 136 14.98 -15.07 -5.92
C PHE A 136 14.11 -16.28 -6.24
N GLU A 137 14.67 -17.25 -6.93
CA GLU A 137 14.09 -18.59 -6.97
C GLU A 137 14.40 -19.22 -5.61
N PRO A 138 13.37 -19.57 -4.81
CA PRO A 138 13.62 -20.18 -3.51
C PRO A 138 14.33 -21.50 -3.72
N SER A 139 15.37 -21.73 -2.92
CA SER A 139 16.05 -23.01 -2.85
C SER A 139 15.15 -24.03 -2.16
N THR A 140 14.12 -24.52 -2.85
CA THR A 140 13.27 -25.58 -2.31
C THR A 140 13.84 -26.94 -2.68
N ASP A 141 14.00 -27.81 -1.69
CA ASP A 141 14.26 -29.24 -1.91
C ASP A 141 12.99 -29.99 -2.39
N GLY A 142 12.08 -29.29 -3.09
CA GLY A 142 10.79 -29.82 -3.55
C GLY A 142 9.71 -29.97 -2.47
N ILE A 143 9.97 -29.59 -1.21
CA ILE A 143 8.97 -29.66 -0.13
C ILE A 143 8.04 -28.43 -0.20
N THR A 144 6.78 -28.65 -0.52
CA THR A 144 5.72 -27.63 -0.45
C THR A 144 4.99 -27.71 0.89
N TYR A 145 4.96 -26.61 1.63
CA TYR A 145 4.12 -26.45 2.83
C TYR A 145 3.06 -25.38 2.57
N GLU A 146 1.80 -25.70 2.87
CA GLU A 146 0.69 -24.77 2.80
C GLU A 146 0.58 -23.99 4.11
N ALA A 147 1.07 -22.75 4.11
CA ALA A 147 0.99 -21.88 5.27
C ALA A 147 -0.41 -21.26 5.40
N LEU A 148 -1.03 -21.39 6.58
CA LEU A 148 -2.25 -20.67 6.92
C LEU A 148 -2.02 -19.15 6.83
N GLN A 149 -2.99 -18.43 6.28
CA GLN A 149 -2.98 -16.97 6.14
C GLN A 149 -4.20 -16.38 6.83
N LEU A 150 -4.05 -15.18 7.39
CA LEU A 150 -5.19 -14.38 7.81
C LEU A 150 -6.01 -13.96 6.57
N PRO A 151 -7.33 -13.79 6.73
CA PRO A 151 -8.18 -13.26 5.66
C PRO A 151 -7.66 -11.93 5.10
N ASN A 152 -8.04 -11.63 3.86
CA ASN A 152 -7.79 -10.34 3.21
C ASN A 152 -6.31 -9.94 3.11
N GLY A 153 -5.37 -10.89 3.26
CA GLY A 153 -3.94 -10.63 3.14
C GLY A 153 -3.29 -9.98 4.36
N TYR A 154 -3.95 -9.92 5.52
CA TYR A 154 -3.39 -9.30 6.73
C TYR A 154 -2.08 -9.94 7.21
N SER A 155 -1.87 -11.23 6.95
CA SER A 155 -0.58 -11.88 7.25
C SER A 155 0.60 -11.20 6.57
N TRP A 156 0.42 -10.68 5.34
CA TRP A 156 1.47 -9.92 4.67
C TRP A 156 1.75 -8.59 5.35
N LEU A 157 0.69 -7.88 5.78
CA LEU A 157 0.80 -6.58 6.46
C LEU A 157 1.45 -6.71 7.85
N LEU A 158 1.13 -7.79 8.58
CA LEU A 158 1.57 -8.02 9.96
C LEU A 158 2.93 -8.72 10.07
N ARG A 159 3.43 -9.34 9.01
CA ARG A 159 4.71 -10.07 9.03
C ARG A 159 5.90 -9.24 9.56
N PRO A 160 6.05 -7.94 9.26
CA PRO A 160 7.07 -7.10 9.90
C PRO A 160 6.85 -6.84 11.39
N VAL A 161 5.60 -6.78 11.84
CA VAL A 161 5.24 -6.63 13.27
C VAL A 161 5.63 -7.89 14.04
N GLU A 162 5.29 -9.07 13.52
CA GLU A 162 5.67 -10.36 14.11
C GLU A 162 7.19 -10.55 14.24
N ARG A 163 7.96 -9.94 13.33
CA ARG A 163 9.43 -9.92 13.35
C ARG A 163 10.01 -8.76 14.16
N ASN A 164 9.20 -8.00 14.89
CA ASN A 164 9.60 -6.83 15.68
C ASN A 164 10.36 -5.76 14.85
N MET A 165 10.11 -5.67 13.54
CA MET A 165 10.71 -4.64 12.68
C MET A 165 9.98 -3.30 12.79
N CYS A 166 8.71 -3.33 13.19
CA CYS A 166 7.90 -2.14 13.49
C CYS A 166 6.84 -2.45 14.56
N LEU A 167 6.31 -1.41 15.19
CA LEU A 167 5.20 -1.51 16.14
C LEU A 167 3.87 -1.55 15.39
N PHE A 168 2.88 -2.27 15.92
CA PHE A 168 1.54 -2.33 15.35
C PHE A 168 0.91 -0.92 15.20
N GLU A 169 1.09 -0.07 16.21
CA GLU A 169 0.61 1.32 16.23
C GLU A 169 1.20 2.16 15.09
N SER A 170 2.38 1.79 14.57
CA SER A 170 2.99 2.49 13.44
C SER A 170 2.21 2.28 12.14
N LEU A 171 1.54 1.13 12.00
CA LEU A 171 0.67 0.84 10.85
C LEU A 171 -0.52 1.79 10.79
N LEU A 172 -0.99 2.27 11.96
CA LEU A 172 -2.21 3.04 12.13
C LEU A 172 -1.98 4.55 12.17
N ASN A 173 -0.81 5.00 12.63
CA ASN A 173 -0.55 6.42 12.90
C ASN A 173 0.16 7.17 11.75
N GLY A 174 0.44 6.49 10.63
CA GLY A 174 1.09 7.08 9.46
C GLY A 174 2.62 7.25 9.59
N ALA A 175 3.25 6.65 10.60
CA ALA A 175 4.71 6.62 10.72
C ALA A 175 5.37 5.77 9.63
N ILE A 176 4.66 4.75 9.14
CA ILE A 176 5.07 3.88 8.03
C ILE A 176 3.95 3.78 7.00
N ASP A 177 4.33 3.59 5.74
CA ASP A 177 3.41 3.33 4.64
C ASP A 177 3.59 1.93 4.04
N LEU A 178 2.78 1.58 3.04
CA LEU A 178 2.80 0.26 2.43
C LEU A 178 4.15 -0.04 1.76
N ALA A 179 4.88 0.97 1.30
CA ALA A 179 6.21 0.80 0.71
C ALA A 179 7.24 0.38 1.77
N ASP A 180 7.15 0.96 2.96
CA ASP A 180 7.98 0.55 4.10
C ASP A 180 7.69 -0.91 4.49
N ILE A 181 6.41 -1.32 4.49
CA ILE A 181 6.01 -2.73 4.72
C ILE A 181 6.55 -3.66 3.64
N ALA A 182 6.47 -3.27 2.36
CA ALA A 182 7.00 -4.06 1.26
C ALA A 182 8.51 -4.30 1.40
N LEU A 183 9.26 -3.25 1.75
CA LEU A 183 10.70 -3.34 1.97
C LEU A 183 11.04 -4.26 3.16
N MET A 184 10.31 -4.13 4.28
CA MET A 184 10.51 -5.01 5.43
C MET A 184 10.21 -6.48 5.09
N ASN A 185 9.14 -6.72 4.33
CA ASN A 185 8.79 -8.07 3.86
C ASN A 185 9.87 -8.68 2.96
N ASP A 186 10.48 -7.87 2.09
CA ASP A 186 11.61 -8.31 1.26
C ASP A 186 12.82 -8.66 2.12
N ALA A 187 13.17 -7.83 3.11
CA ALA A 187 14.26 -8.10 4.02
C ALA A 187 14.06 -9.42 4.81
N ILE A 188 12.83 -9.69 5.26
CA ILE A 188 12.49 -10.96 5.93
C ILE A 188 12.69 -12.15 4.98
N SER A 189 12.24 -12.02 3.73
CA SER A 189 12.38 -13.09 2.73
C SER A 189 13.84 -13.35 2.36
N VAL A 190 14.65 -12.30 2.21
CA VAL A 190 16.11 -12.41 1.99
C VAL A 190 16.79 -13.10 3.15
N ALA A 191 16.46 -12.73 4.39
CA ALA A 191 17.05 -13.34 5.57
C ALA A 191 16.72 -14.83 5.66
N ALA A 192 15.47 -15.21 5.40
CA ALA A 192 15.03 -16.61 5.38
C ALA A 192 15.77 -17.44 4.32
N GLU A 193 15.90 -16.90 3.10
CA GLU A 193 16.63 -17.59 2.02
C GLU A 193 18.12 -17.72 2.32
N ASN A 194 18.76 -16.67 2.87
CA ASN A 194 20.17 -16.74 3.26
C ASN A 194 20.40 -17.81 4.32
N GLN A 195 19.50 -17.93 5.29
CA GLN A 195 19.56 -18.98 6.31
C GLN A 195 19.40 -20.38 5.70
N SER A 196 18.43 -20.55 4.78
CA SER A 196 18.24 -21.81 4.05
C SER A 196 19.48 -22.22 3.26
N ARG A 197 20.07 -21.29 2.48
CA ARG A 197 21.30 -21.53 1.72
C ARG A 197 22.50 -21.85 2.60
N ALA A 198 22.64 -21.16 3.74
CA ALA A 198 23.71 -21.44 4.70
C ALA A 198 23.57 -22.85 5.31
N GLN A 199 22.34 -23.27 5.65
CA GLN A 199 22.08 -24.61 6.13
C GLN A 199 22.38 -25.68 5.07
N ALA A 200 21.91 -25.48 3.83
CA ALA A 200 22.19 -26.40 2.73
C ALA A 200 23.69 -26.55 2.44
N ALA A 201 24.45 -25.45 2.50
CA ALA A 201 25.90 -25.46 2.35
C ALA A 201 26.60 -26.23 3.49
N LEU A 202 26.13 -26.05 4.74
CA LEU A 202 26.64 -26.79 5.89
C LEU A 202 26.35 -28.29 5.77
N ASP A 203 25.13 -28.66 5.41
CA ASP A 203 24.72 -30.05 5.24
C ASP A 203 25.53 -30.74 4.12
N ALA A 204 25.77 -30.03 3.01
CA ALA A 204 26.62 -30.51 1.94
C ALA A 204 28.08 -30.71 2.40
N HIS A 205 28.63 -29.76 3.16
CA HIS A 205 29.98 -29.85 3.73
C HIS A 205 30.13 -31.03 4.70
N LEU A 206 29.14 -31.24 5.57
CA LEU A 206 29.11 -32.36 6.50
C LEU A 206 29.03 -33.71 5.77
N LYS A 207 28.20 -33.83 4.71
CA LYS A 207 28.14 -35.04 3.88
C LYS A 207 29.48 -35.35 3.21
N MET A 208 30.14 -34.35 2.64
CA MET A 208 31.47 -34.52 2.01
C MET A 208 32.54 -34.97 3.01
N ASN A 209 32.51 -34.47 4.24
CA ASN A 209 33.50 -34.81 5.26
C ASN A 209 33.18 -36.12 6.02
N ALA A 210 31.93 -36.59 5.98
CA ALA A 210 31.51 -37.82 6.65
C ALA A 210 31.84 -39.11 5.88
N GLY A 211 32.38 -39.02 4.65
CA GLY A 211 32.85 -40.17 3.88
C GLY A 211 31.75 -41.19 3.54
N VAL A 212 30.55 -40.71 3.22
CA VAL A 212 29.49 -41.49 2.56
C VAL A 212 29.40 -41.04 1.10
#